data_AF-A0A7C2S697-F1
#
_entry.id   AF-A0A7C2S697-F1
#
_cell.length_a   1.000
_cell.length_b   1.000
_cell.length_c   1.000
_cell.angle_alpha   90.00
_cell.angle_beta   90.00
_cell.angle_gamma   90.00
#
_symmetry.space_group_name_H-M   'P 1'
#
loop_
_entity.id
_entity.type
_entity.pdbx_description
1 polymer ?
#
loop_
_entity_poly.entity_id
_entity_poly.type
_entity_poly.pdbx_seq_one_letter_code
_entity_poly.pdbx_strand_id
1 'polypeptide(L)'
;MRCKFIAAGLVAFSSLVWAQNHPNLDRGFDPNKVYQFDGVDSVDLYNGRLSLQIPIGGKYPVSERLSYGLNLIYNSTIWEFESWPAGDGQQCVAAQPKVSYDFDWNAGVGFLVSLGELRYRSNL
;
A
#
# COMPACT_ATOMS: atom_id res chain seq x y z
N MET A 1 14.42 50.76 32.20
CA MET A 1 13.55 49.57 32.38
C MET A 1 12.80 49.23 31.08
N ARG A 2 13.42 48.69 30.02
CA ARG A 2 12.67 48.28 28.80
C ARG A 2 13.22 47.08 28.00
N CYS A 3 14.33 46.45 28.38
CA CYS A 3 14.90 45.31 27.61
C CYS A 3 14.87 43.94 28.30
N LYS A 4 14.32 43.82 29.52
CA LYS A 4 14.30 42.53 30.24
C LYS A 4 13.09 41.64 29.95
N PHE A 5 12.10 42.12 29.19
CA PHE A 5 10.88 41.35 28.87
C PHE A 5 10.95 40.64 27.50
N ILE A 6 11.87 41.01 26.62
CA ILE A 6 11.94 40.44 25.25
C ILE A 6 12.67 39.09 25.24
N ALA A 7 13.69 38.91 26.10
CA ALA A 7 14.45 37.66 26.17
C ALA A 7 13.63 36.47 26.72
N ALA A 8 12.65 36.72 27.59
CA ALA A 8 11.81 35.67 28.16
C ALA A 8 10.77 35.11 27.17
N GLY A 9 10.33 35.91 26.18
CA GLY A 9 9.36 35.47 25.17
C GLY A 9 9.94 34.51 24.12
N LEU A 10 11.23 34.63 23.82
CA LEU A 10 11.89 33.83 22.77
C LEU A 10 12.24 32.40 23.23
N VAL A 11 12.47 32.19 24.52
CA VAL A 11 12.73 30.85 25.09
C VAL A 11 11.43 30.06 25.29
N ALA A 12 10.29 30.73 25.45
CA ALA A 12 8.98 30.08 25.59
C ALA A 12 8.40 29.58 24.25
N PHE A 13 8.92 30.04 23.11
CA PHE A 13 8.43 29.64 21.78
C PHE A 13 9.15 28.42 21.19
N SER A 14 10.33 28.04 21.70
CA SER A 14 11.08 26.90 21.18
C SER A 14 10.53 25.53 21.59
N SER A 15 9.65 25.47 22.61
CA SER A 15 9.09 24.21 23.11
C SER A 15 7.94 23.63 22.28
N LEU A 16 7.46 24.34 21.24
CA LEU A 16 6.33 23.86 20.42
C LEU A 16 6.75 22.96 19.24
N VAL A 17 8.05 22.76 19.00
CA VAL A 17 8.54 22.03 17.80
C VAL A 17 8.79 20.53 18.05
N TRP A 18 8.65 20.04 19.28
CA TRP A 18 9.03 18.66 19.65
C TRP A 18 7.84 17.77 20.04
N ALA A 19 6.81 17.73 19.21
CA ALA A 19 5.71 16.77 19.40
C ALA A 19 5.10 16.24 18.08
N GLN A 20 5.92 16.12 17.02
CA GLN A 20 5.50 15.31 15.88
C GLN A 20 5.79 13.86 16.20
N ASN A 21 4.76 13.14 16.68
CA ASN A 21 4.84 11.68 16.78
C ASN A 21 5.14 11.13 15.39
N HIS A 22 6.16 10.29 15.30
CA HIS A 22 6.47 9.58 14.06
C HIS A 22 5.22 8.78 13.66
N PRO A 23 4.76 8.79 12.39
CA PRO A 23 3.49 8.16 11.99
C PRO A 23 3.37 6.68 12.42
N ASN A 24 4.49 5.96 12.48
CA ASN A 24 4.55 4.57 12.99
C ASN A 24 4.24 4.41 14.49
N LEU A 25 4.12 5.51 15.25
CA LEU A 25 3.75 5.55 16.66
C LEU A 25 2.28 5.96 16.87
N ASP A 26 1.58 6.37 15.80
CA ASP A 26 0.15 6.62 15.86
C ASP A 26 -0.57 5.28 16.05
N ARG A 27 -1.16 5.09 17.23
CA ARG A 27 -1.98 3.92 17.56
C ARG A 27 -3.45 4.28 17.42
N GLY A 28 -4.20 3.47 16.68
CA GLY A 28 -5.64 3.60 16.54
C GLY A 28 -6.09 3.86 15.11
N PHE A 29 -7.41 3.94 14.94
CA PHE A 29 -8.06 4.27 13.68
C PHE A 29 -8.12 5.79 13.53
N ASP A 30 -7.44 6.34 12.52
CA ASP A 30 -7.56 7.75 12.14
C ASP A 30 -8.54 7.87 10.96
N PRO A 31 -9.76 8.40 11.18
CA PRO A 31 -10.76 8.55 10.13
C PRO A 31 -10.29 9.45 8.97
N ASN A 32 -9.28 10.30 9.18
CA ASN A 32 -8.71 11.15 8.13
C ASN A 32 -7.71 10.40 7.24
N LYS A 33 -7.18 9.25 7.67
CA LYS A 33 -6.24 8.40 6.90
C LYS A 33 -6.93 7.22 6.20
N VAL A 34 -8.25 7.13 6.30
CA VAL A 34 -9.06 6.09 5.62
C VAL A 34 -8.95 6.19 4.08
N TYR A 35 -8.59 7.37 3.57
CA TYR A 35 -8.45 7.66 2.15
C TYR A 35 -7.07 8.25 1.82
N GLN A 36 -5.99 7.56 2.20
CA GLN A 36 -4.65 7.96 1.77
C GLN A 36 -4.36 7.37 0.38
N PHE A 37 -4.74 8.09 -0.69
CA PHE A 37 -4.49 7.70 -2.08
C PHE A 37 -3.05 7.97 -2.56
N ASP A 38 -2.26 8.73 -1.77
CA ASP A 38 -0.87 9.11 -2.09
C ASP A 38 0.16 8.11 -1.52
N GLY A 39 -0.30 6.90 -1.16
CA GLY A 39 0.52 5.82 -0.62
C GLY A 39 0.99 4.82 -1.68
N VAL A 40 2.05 4.08 -1.35
CA VAL A 40 2.48 2.88 -2.10
C VAL A 40 1.41 1.79 -2.06
N ASP A 41 0.53 1.85 -1.07
CA ASP A 41 -0.53 0.90 -0.77
C ASP A 41 -1.93 1.53 -0.82
N SER A 42 -2.90 0.72 -1.19
CA SER A 42 -4.32 1.08 -1.15
C SER A 42 -5.15 -0.13 -0.74
N VAL A 43 -6.15 0.10 0.11
CA VAL A 43 -7.12 -0.92 0.52
C VAL A 43 -8.50 -0.53 0.02
N ASP A 44 -9.13 -1.43 -0.73
CA ASP A 44 -10.49 -1.27 -1.22
C ASP A 44 -11.48 -1.50 -0.07
N LEU A 45 -12.26 -0.48 0.29
CA LEU A 45 -13.18 -0.53 1.43
C LEU A 45 -14.41 -1.42 1.17
N TYR A 46 -14.69 -1.77 -0.08
CA TYR A 46 -15.84 -2.62 -0.42
C TYR A 46 -15.50 -4.11 -0.27
N ASN A 47 -14.31 -4.54 -0.71
CA ASN A 47 -13.93 -5.96 -0.75
C ASN A 47 -12.68 -6.29 0.08
N GLY A 48 -12.05 -5.32 0.73
CA GLY A 48 -10.84 -5.50 1.55
C GLY A 48 -9.58 -5.83 0.75
N ARG A 49 -9.59 -5.68 -0.58
CA ARG A 49 -8.42 -5.93 -1.42
C ARG A 49 -7.32 -4.91 -1.12
N LEU A 50 -6.13 -5.40 -0.81
CA LEU A 50 -4.90 -4.62 -0.76
C LEU A 50 -4.24 -4.64 -2.14
N SER A 51 -3.91 -3.45 -2.64
CA SER A 51 -3.11 -3.24 -3.85
C SER A 51 -1.87 -2.43 -3.50
N LEU A 52 -0.69 -2.90 -3.91
CA LEU A 52 0.57 -2.16 -3.75
C LEU A 52 1.13 -1.83 -5.14
N GLN A 53 1.66 -0.62 -5.32
CA GLN A 53 2.38 -0.23 -6.52
C GLN A 53 3.68 0.48 -6.15
N ILE A 54 4.81 -0.20 -6.38
CA ILE A 54 6.13 0.31 -6.10
C ILE A 54 6.83 0.59 -7.44
N PRO A 55 7.05 1.87 -7.81
CA PRO A 55 7.88 2.19 -8.97
C PRO A 55 9.34 1.83 -8.66
N ILE A 56 9.94 1.01 -9.51
CA ILE A 56 11.35 0.64 -9.45
C ILE A 56 12.11 1.54 -10.42
N GLY A 57 12.83 2.50 -9.86
CA GLY A 57 13.67 3.42 -10.63
C GLY A 57 12.87 4.55 -11.30
N GLY A 58 13.33 4.98 -12.47
CA GLY A 58 12.80 6.14 -13.18
C GLY A 58 11.68 5.81 -14.15
N LYS A 59 11.00 6.87 -14.63
CA LYS A 59 10.13 6.81 -15.80
C LYS A 59 10.93 7.12 -17.05
N TYR A 60 10.74 6.34 -18.10
CA TYR A 60 11.41 6.46 -19.39
C TYR A 60 10.41 7.02 -20.41
N PRO A 61 10.54 8.31 -20.83
CA PRO A 61 9.67 8.90 -21.83
C PRO A 61 9.99 8.33 -23.22
N VAL A 62 8.94 7.98 -23.95
CA VAL A 62 9.00 7.59 -25.38
C VAL A 62 8.58 8.76 -26.27
N SER A 63 7.65 9.57 -25.78
CA SER A 63 7.19 10.82 -26.40
C SER A 63 6.70 11.80 -25.33
N GLU A 64 6.23 12.98 -25.74
CA GLU A 64 5.61 13.96 -24.84
C GLU A 64 4.38 13.41 -24.08
N ARG A 65 3.76 12.35 -24.58
CA ARG A 65 2.50 11.80 -24.05
C ARG A 65 2.61 10.36 -23.56
N LEU A 66 3.71 9.68 -23.82
CA LEU A 66 3.90 8.27 -23.47
C LEU A 66 5.21 8.09 -22.71
N SER A 67 5.11 7.50 -21.51
CA SER A 67 6.25 7.04 -20.73
C SER A 67 5.94 5.67 -20.14
N TYR A 68 6.97 4.87 -19.94
CA TYR A 68 6.87 3.61 -19.22
C TYR A 68 7.82 3.62 -18.03
N GLY A 69 7.59 2.73 -17.07
CA GLY A 69 8.44 2.61 -15.89
C GLY A 69 8.29 1.22 -15.33
N LEU A 70 9.36 0.70 -14.74
CA LEU A 70 9.33 -0.61 -14.11
C LEU A 70 8.54 -0.51 -12.80
N ASN A 71 7.49 -1.30 -12.65
CA ASN A 71 6.64 -1.30 -11.46
C ASN A 71 6.57 -2.70 -10.89
N LEU A 72 6.68 -2.79 -9.57
CA LEU A 72 6.31 -3.97 -8.79
C LEU A 72 4.90 -3.76 -8.24
N ILE A 73 3.99 -4.65 -8.59
CA ILE A 73 2.57 -4.56 -8.28
C ILE A 73 2.19 -5.77 -7.43
N TYR A 74 1.48 -5.55 -6.32
CA TYR A 74 0.92 -6.62 -5.49
C TYR A 74 -0.60 -6.56 -5.47
N ASN A 75 -1.25 -7.73 -5.39
CA ASN A 75 -2.69 -7.82 -5.18
C ASN A 75 -3.02 -8.95 -4.18
N SER A 76 -3.81 -8.64 -3.14
CA SER A 76 -4.20 -9.63 -2.12
C SER A 76 -5.35 -10.55 -2.53
N THR A 77 -6.02 -10.31 -3.66
CA THR A 77 -7.14 -11.17 -4.14
C THR A 77 -6.68 -12.49 -4.75
N ILE A 78 -5.42 -12.86 -4.50
CA ILE A 78 -4.82 -14.13 -4.89
C ILE A 78 -5.12 -15.27 -3.93
N TRP A 79 -5.68 -15.03 -2.74
CA TRP A 79 -5.91 -16.10 -1.78
C TRP A 79 -7.29 -16.74 -1.98
N GLU A 80 -7.31 -18.06 -2.01
CA GLU A 80 -8.49 -18.92 -1.94
C GLU A 80 -8.46 -19.68 -0.63
N PHE A 81 -9.64 -19.92 -0.03
CA PHE A 81 -9.76 -20.63 1.22
C PHE A 81 -10.34 -22.00 0.97
N GLU A 82 -9.60 -23.03 1.35
CA GLU A 82 -10.04 -24.42 1.31
C GLU A 82 -10.35 -24.88 2.73
N SER A 83 -11.46 -25.61 2.89
CA SER A 83 -11.87 -26.17 4.18
C SER A 83 -12.01 -27.69 4.10
N TRP A 84 -11.45 -28.40 5.08
CA TRP A 84 -11.57 -29.86 5.19
C TRP A 84 -11.78 -30.29 6.65
N PRO A 85 -12.41 -31.45 6.89
CA PRO A 85 -12.63 -31.95 8.26
C PRO A 85 -11.29 -32.28 8.95
N ALA A 86 -11.12 -31.78 10.19
CA ALA A 86 -9.92 -31.94 11.01
C ALA A 86 -9.94 -33.16 11.94
N GLY A 87 -11.00 -33.97 11.91
CA GLY A 87 -11.39 -34.83 13.04
C GLY A 87 -12.23 -34.04 14.07
N ASP A 88 -12.91 -34.76 14.95
CA ASP A 88 -13.70 -34.19 16.07
C ASP A 88 -14.82 -33.20 15.70
N GLY A 89 -15.31 -33.25 14.45
CA GLY A 89 -16.35 -32.34 13.94
C GLY A 89 -15.85 -30.91 13.65
N GLN A 90 -14.54 -30.65 13.80
CA GLN A 90 -13.93 -29.36 13.49
C GLN A 90 -13.56 -29.27 12.01
N GLN A 91 -13.63 -28.07 11.43
CA GLN A 91 -13.10 -27.78 10.09
C GLN A 91 -11.71 -27.15 10.21
N CYS A 92 -10.74 -27.67 9.47
CA CYS A 92 -9.52 -26.97 9.15
C CYS A 92 -9.79 -26.03 7.99
N VAL A 93 -9.24 -24.82 8.04
CA VAL A 93 -9.26 -23.85 6.95
C VAL A 93 -7.84 -23.46 6.64
N ALA A 94 -7.44 -23.53 5.37
CA ALA A 94 -6.18 -22.97 4.92
C ALA A 94 -6.39 -21.99 3.77
N ALA A 95 -5.59 -20.93 3.79
CA ALA A 95 -5.45 -20.05 2.66
C ALA A 95 -4.40 -20.63 1.71
N GLN A 96 -4.78 -20.82 0.45
CA GLN A 96 -3.90 -21.21 -0.63
C GLN A 96 -3.90 -20.11 -1.69
N PRO A 97 -2.78 -19.84 -2.37
CA PRO A 97 -2.82 -18.96 -3.52
C PRO A 97 -3.66 -19.62 -4.61
N LYS A 98 -4.50 -18.84 -5.28
CA LYS A 98 -5.28 -19.19 -6.48
C LYS A 98 -4.41 -20.03 -7.39
N VAL A 99 -4.79 -21.25 -7.68
CA VAL A 99 -4.07 -22.10 -8.63
C VAL A 99 -4.71 -21.94 -10.00
N SER A 100 -4.50 -20.78 -10.63
CA SER A 100 -4.90 -20.60 -12.03
C SER A 100 -3.68 -20.80 -12.92
N TYR A 101 -3.84 -21.57 -14.00
CA TYR A 101 -2.81 -21.77 -15.03
C TYR A 101 -2.41 -20.48 -15.76
N ASP A 102 -3.00 -19.35 -15.38
CA ASP A 102 -2.81 -18.01 -15.94
C ASP A 102 -2.25 -17.07 -14.86
N PHE A 103 -1.05 -17.40 -14.37
CA PHE A 103 -0.37 -16.58 -13.38
C PHE A 103 0.27 -15.36 -14.03
N ASP A 104 -0.37 -14.20 -13.86
CA ASP A 104 0.19 -12.89 -14.24
C ASP A 104 1.31 -12.41 -13.30
N TRP A 105 1.78 -13.23 -12.34
CA TRP A 105 2.85 -12.86 -11.40
C TRP A 105 4.17 -13.54 -11.75
N ASN A 106 5.25 -12.76 -11.69
CA ASN A 106 6.61 -13.19 -12.07
C ASN A 106 7.67 -12.83 -11.01
N ALA A 107 7.27 -12.25 -9.87
CA ALA A 107 8.17 -11.76 -8.83
C ALA A 107 7.78 -12.26 -7.43
N GLY A 108 7.20 -13.46 -7.36
CA GLY A 108 6.70 -14.08 -6.12
C GLY A 108 5.18 -13.96 -5.97
N VAL A 109 4.63 -14.64 -4.95
CA VAL A 109 3.17 -14.82 -4.74
C VAL A 109 2.43 -13.49 -4.74
N GLY A 110 1.64 -13.26 -5.80
CA GLY A 110 0.85 -12.04 -6.01
C GLY A 110 1.62 -10.82 -6.51
N PHE A 111 2.92 -10.95 -6.75
CA PHE A 111 3.78 -9.87 -7.22
C PHE A 111 4.05 -9.96 -8.72
N LEU A 112 3.73 -8.88 -9.43
CA LEU A 112 4.05 -8.69 -10.84
C LEU A 112 5.04 -7.55 -11.01
N VAL A 113 6.17 -7.83 -11.66
CA VAL A 113 7.10 -6.81 -12.17
C VAL A 113 6.87 -6.62 -13.67
N SER A 114 6.50 -5.41 -14.07
CA SER A 114 6.23 -5.07 -15.47
C SER A 114 6.57 -3.61 -15.77
N LEU A 115 6.83 -3.30 -17.05
CA LEU A 115 6.96 -1.92 -17.54
C LEU A 115 5.60 -1.23 -17.79
N GLY A 116 4.51 -1.94 -17.48
CA GLY A 116 3.15 -1.65 -17.94
C GLY A 116 2.75 -2.64 -19.03
N GLU A 117 1.46 -3.00 -19.07
CA GLU A 117 0.93 -3.99 -20.00
C GLU A 117 -0.28 -3.43 -20.76
N LEU A 118 -0.38 -3.78 -22.04
CA LEU A 118 -1.58 -3.59 -22.84
C LEU A 118 -2.16 -4.96 -23.15
N ARG A 119 -3.26 -5.32 -22.48
CA ARG A 119 -3.95 -6.59 -22.71
C ARG A 119 -5.08 -6.41 -23.69
N TYR A 120 -5.09 -7.23 -24.74
CA TYR A 120 -6.24 -7.33 -25.62
C TYR A 120 -7.36 -8.09 -24.89
N ARG A 121 -8.50 -7.44 -24.67
CA ARG A 121 -9.70 -8.08 -24.10
C ARG A 121 -10.64 -8.45 -25.24
N SER A 122 -10.71 -9.73 -25.59
CA SER A 122 -11.80 -10.23 -26.43
C SER A 122 -13.06 -10.34 -25.57
N ASN A 123 -14.11 -9.61 -25.92
CA ASN A 123 -15.42 -9.76 -25.30
C ASN A 123 -16.03 -11.09 -25.75
N LEU A 124 -16.08 -12.08 -24.86
CA LEU A 124 -16.94 -13.27 -24.98
C LEU A 124 -17.70 -13.44 -23.67
#